data_AF-A0A1F6RX21-F1
#
_entry.id   AF-A0A1F6RX21-F1
#
_cell.length_a   1.000
_cell.length_b   1.000
_cell.length_c   1.000
_cell.angle_alpha   90.00
_cell.angle_beta   90.00
_cell.angle_gamma   90.00
#
_symmetry.space_group_name_H-M   'P 1'
#
loop_
_entity.id
_entity.type
_entity.pdbx_description
1 polymer ?
#
loop_
_entity_poly.entity_id
_entity_poly.type
_entity_poly.pdbx_seq_one_letter_code
_entity_poly.pdbx_strand_id
1 'polypeptide(L)'
;MENEKKEKKNSRGKMLWRKSASILLRWFYLVAILFSAGYSVYIWKKYIVNADWTDEKKKEYISEQSVLPFDEKAYQKAIELMESRRSKIESTEKYSGRDIFFPEGF
;
A
#
# COMPACT_ATOMS: atom_id res chain seq x y z
N MET A 1 8.90 -14.88 58.52
CA MET A 1 8.58 -16.06 57.68
C MET A 1 7.22 -15.99 56.97
N GLU A 2 6.16 -15.42 57.54
CA GLU A 2 4.85 -15.34 56.84
C GLU A 2 4.81 -14.31 55.69
N ASN A 3 5.48 -13.17 55.84
CA ASN A 3 5.50 -12.12 54.81
C ASN A 3 6.23 -12.56 53.52
N GLU A 4 7.33 -13.31 53.62
CA GLU A 4 8.05 -13.85 52.46
C GLU A 4 7.22 -14.88 51.68
N LYS A 5 6.37 -15.67 52.37
CA LYS A 5 5.48 -16.62 51.71
C LYS A 5 4.35 -15.91 50.95
N LYS A 6 3.83 -14.80 51.48
CA LYS A 6 2.81 -13.97 50.82
C LYS A 6 3.38 -13.27 49.58
N GLU A 7 4.59 -12.72 49.64
CA GLU A 7 5.25 -12.11 48.47
C GLU A 7 5.54 -13.11 47.35
N LYS A 8 6.07 -14.30 47.68
CA LYS A 8 6.31 -15.35 46.66
C LYS A 8 5.02 -15.84 46.00
N LYS A 9 3.90 -15.91 46.74
CA LYS A 9 2.59 -16.30 46.19
C LYS A 9 2.03 -15.23 45.26
N ASN A 10 2.18 -13.95 45.61
CA ASN A 10 1.73 -12.81 44.81
C ASN A 10 2.57 -12.65 43.52
N SER A 11 3.89 -12.89 43.60
CA SER A 11 4.80 -12.90 42.45
C SER A 11 4.46 -14.00 41.44
N ARG A 12 4.20 -15.24 41.91
CA ARG A 12 3.78 -16.36 41.04
C ARG A 12 2.43 -16.11 40.37
N GLY A 13 1.47 -15.54 41.09
CA GLY A 13 0.17 -15.15 40.53
C GLY A 13 0.30 -14.12 39.41
N LYS A 14 1.10 -13.06 39.62
CA LYS A 14 1.40 -12.06 38.58
C LYS A 14 2.12 -12.67 37.37
N MET A 15 3.03 -13.61 37.58
CA MET A 15 3.76 -14.26 36.48
C MET A 15 2.85 -15.16 35.63
N LEU A 16 1.94 -15.91 36.25
CA LEU A 16 0.95 -16.73 35.55
C LEU A 16 -0.07 -15.86 34.80
N TRP A 17 -0.54 -14.77 35.41
CA TRP A 17 -1.46 -13.84 34.76
C TRP A 17 -0.86 -13.22 33.49
N ARG A 18 0.42 -12.81 33.53
CA ARG A 18 1.12 -12.25 32.35
C ARG A 18 1.26 -13.28 31.23
N LYS A 19 1.51 -14.55 31.55
CA LYS A 19 1.61 -15.63 30.55
C LYS A 19 0.26 -15.97 29.94
N SER A 20 -0.81 -16.02 30.74
CA SER A 20 -2.15 -16.28 30.21
C SER A 20 -2.66 -15.09 29.37
N ALA A 21 -2.43 -13.87 29.82
CA ALA A 21 -2.82 -12.66 29.08
C ALA A 21 -2.09 -12.57 27.72
N SER A 22 -0.79 -12.89 27.65
CA SER A 22 -0.05 -12.86 26.38
C SER A 22 -0.56 -13.90 25.38
N ILE A 23 -0.96 -15.09 25.85
CA ILE A 23 -1.55 -16.13 25.02
C ILE A 23 -2.92 -15.67 24.49
N LEU A 24 -3.78 -15.13 25.36
CA LEU A 24 -5.09 -14.61 24.95
C LEU A 24 -4.97 -13.47 23.94
N LEU A 25 -4.03 -12.55 24.16
CA LEU A 25 -3.77 -11.44 23.25
C LEU A 25 -3.34 -11.93 21.85
N ARG A 26 -2.46 -12.94 21.80
CA ARG A 26 -2.01 -13.53 20.53
C ARG A 26 -3.17 -14.15 19.74
N TRP A 27 -4.06 -14.89 20.41
CA TRP A 27 -5.24 -15.46 19.77
C TRP A 27 -6.25 -14.40 19.35
N PHE A 28 -6.43 -13.36 20.16
CA PHE A 28 -7.27 -12.22 19.80
C PHE A 28 -6.79 -11.56 18.50
N TYR A 29 -5.49 -11.27 18.38
CA TYR A 29 -4.94 -10.70 17.14
C TYR A 29 -5.09 -11.65 15.95
N LEU A 30 -4.88 -12.95 16.16
CA LEU A 30 -5.05 -13.93 15.09
C LEU A 30 -6.50 -13.95 14.58
N VAL A 31 -7.47 -13.96 15.49
CA VAL A 31 -8.90 -13.86 15.13
C VAL A 31 -9.21 -12.53 14.44
N ALA A 32 -8.67 -11.42 14.93
CA ALA A 32 -8.86 -10.11 14.31
C ALA A 32 -8.33 -10.06 12.87
N ILE A 33 -7.15 -10.66 12.62
CA ILE A 33 -6.56 -10.76 11.28
C ILE A 33 -7.44 -11.62 10.36
N LEU A 34 -7.88 -12.79 10.84
CA LEU A 34 -8.75 -13.66 10.05
C LEU A 34 -10.09 -12.98 9.72
N PHE A 35 -10.67 -12.28 10.69
CA PHE A 35 -11.92 -11.55 10.51
C PHE A 35 -11.75 -10.39 9.54
N SER A 36 -10.66 -9.64 9.65
CA SER A 36 -10.28 -8.58 8.71
C SER A 36 -10.14 -9.12 7.29
N ALA A 37 -9.38 -10.21 7.10
CA ALA A 37 -9.18 -10.80 5.78
C ALA A 37 -10.51 -11.26 5.16
N GLY A 38 -11.36 -11.94 5.93
CA GLY A 38 -12.69 -12.36 5.48
C GLY A 38 -13.59 -11.18 5.13
N TYR A 39 -13.56 -10.12 5.95
CA TYR A 39 -14.35 -8.91 5.72
C TYR A 39 -13.89 -8.13 4.47
N SER A 40 -12.57 -8.06 4.23
CA SER A 40 -12.02 -7.47 3.00
C SER A 40 -12.47 -8.24 1.77
N VAL A 41 -12.47 -9.57 1.79
CA VAL A 41 -12.98 -10.40 0.70
C VAL A 41 -14.49 -10.19 0.50
N TYR A 42 -15.25 -10.07 1.57
CA TYR A 42 -16.69 -9.76 1.50
C TYR A 42 -16.96 -8.40 0.86
N ILE A 43 -16.25 -7.35 1.28
CA ILE A 43 -16.33 -6.03 0.66
C ILE A 43 -15.96 -6.13 -0.82
N TRP A 44 -14.83 -6.77 -1.14
CA TRP A 44 -14.41 -6.92 -2.53
C TRP A 44 -15.48 -7.61 -3.38
N LYS A 45 -16.07 -8.72 -2.90
CA LYS A 45 -17.18 -9.38 -3.58
C LYS A 45 -18.40 -8.46 -3.71
N LYS A 46 -18.77 -7.74 -2.65
CA LYS A 46 -19.93 -6.85 -2.67
C LYS A 46 -19.76 -5.66 -3.62
N TYR A 47 -18.57 -5.07 -3.67
CA TYR A 47 -18.33 -3.82 -4.39
C TYR A 47 -17.67 -3.99 -5.76
N ILE A 48 -17.03 -5.12 -6.05
CA ILE A 48 -16.43 -5.41 -7.37
C ILE A 48 -17.30 -6.41 -8.14
N VAL A 49 -17.77 -7.48 -7.50
CA VAL A 49 -18.55 -8.52 -8.20
C VAL A 49 -20.04 -8.18 -8.26
N ASN A 50 -20.61 -7.73 -7.13
CA ASN A 50 -21.99 -7.24 -7.05
C ASN A 50 -22.05 -5.71 -7.09
N ALA A 51 -21.13 -5.09 -7.80
CA ALA A 51 -21.23 -3.69 -8.14
C ALA A 51 -22.45 -3.56 -9.06
N ASP A 52 -23.64 -3.43 -8.47
CA ASP A 52 -24.90 -3.09 -9.14
C ASP A 52 -24.77 -1.64 -9.60
N TRP A 53 -23.90 -1.45 -10.58
CA TRP A 53 -23.88 -0.25 -11.37
C TRP A 53 -25.19 -0.26 -12.14
N THR A 54 -26.17 0.45 -11.60
CA THR A 54 -27.36 0.83 -12.35
C THR A 54 -26.90 1.48 -13.64
N ASP A 55 -27.60 1.22 -14.75
CA ASP A 55 -27.16 1.72 -16.06
C ASP A 55 -27.07 3.26 -16.08
N GLU A 56 -27.80 3.94 -15.20
CA GLU A 56 -27.67 5.37 -14.90
C GLU A 56 -26.28 5.75 -14.37
N LYS A 57 -25.74 5.03 -13.38
CA LYS A 57 -24.39 5.29 -12.83
C LYS A 57 -23.27 4.95 -13.82
N LYS A 58 -23.47 3.93 -14.66
CA LYS A 58 -22.53 3.64 -15.77
C LYS A 58 -22.50 4.79 -16.75
N LYS A 59 -23.67 5.30 -17.12
CA LYS A 59 -23.80 6.41 -18.07
C LYS A 59 -23.23 7.71 -17.51
N GLU A 60 -23.42 7.98 -16.22
CA GLU A 60 -22.84 9.12 -15.51
C GLU A 60 -21.30 9.04 -15.51
N TYR A 61 -20.71 7.92 -15.12
CA TYR A 61 -19.25 7.72 -15.13
C TYR A 61 -18.64 7.80 -16.54
N ILE A 62 -19.28 7.19 -17.54
CA ILE A 62 -18.83 7.29 -18.94
C ILE A 62 -18.97 8.74 -19.41
N SER A 63 -20.04 9.44 -19.03
CA SER A 63 -20.21 10.85 -19.39
C SER A 63 -19.10 11.71 -18.78
N GLU A 64 -18.79 11.56 -17.49
CA GLU A 64 -17.71 12.29 -16.81
C GLU A 64 -16.33 12.01 -17.43
N GLN A 65 -16.02 10.76 -17.79
CA GLN A 65 -14.78 10.44 -18.51
C GLN A 65 -14.76 10.96 -19.95
N SER A 66 -15.91 10.98 -20.63
CA SER A 66 -16.02 11.49 -22.00
C SER A 66 -15.99 13.02 -22.11
N VAL A 67 -16.14 13.74 -20.98
CA VAL A 67 -16.08 15.21 -20.91
C VAL A 67 -14.68 15.71 -20.53
N LEU A 68 -13.63 14.89 -20.59
CA LEU A 68 -12.28 15.44 -20.69
C LEU A 68 -12.08 15.84 -22.16
N PRO A 69 -12.26 17.13 -22.56
CA PRO A 69 -11.96 17.53 -23.92
C PRO A 69 -10.51 17.19 -24.18
N PHE A 70 -10.26 16.37 -25.20
CA PHE A 70 -8.91 16.10 -25.66
C PHE A 70 -8.30 17.43 -26.12
N ASP A 71 -7.44 18.01 -25.28
CA ASP A 71 -6.70 19.21 -25.62
C ASP A 71 -5.55 18.82 -26.54
N GLU A 72 -5.84 18.82 -27.83
CA GLU A 72 -4.90 18.52 -28.90
C GLU A 72 -3.64 19.40 -28.80
N LYS A 73 -3.76 20.66 -28.36
CA LYS A 73 -2.60 21.55 -28.20
C LYS A 73 -1.71 21.11 -27.05
N ALA A 74 -2.29 20.74 -25.91
CA ALA A 74 -1.54 20.20 -24.78
C ALA A 74 -0.86 18.87 -25.14
N TYR A 75 -1.54 18.03 -25.91
CA TYR A 75 -0.99 16.77 -26.42
C TYR A 75 0.20 17.00 -27.36
N GLN A 76 0.06 17.86 -28.37
CA GLN A 76 1.16 18.19 -29.31
C GLN A 76 2.37 18.77 -28.57
N LYS A 77 2.14 19.66 -27.60
CA LYS A 77 3.21 20.22 -26.77
C LYS A 77 3.94 19.15 -25.94
N ALA A 78 3.21 18.13 -25.46
CA ALA A 78 3.82 17.02 -24.75
C ALA A 78 4.70 16.17 -25.69
N ILE A 79 4.25 15.93 -26.93
CA ILE A 79 5.04 15.23 -27.96
C ILE A 79 6.30 16.01 -28.32
N GLU A 80 6.20 17.31 -28.59
CA GLU A 80 7.36 18.17 -28.87
C GLU A 80 8.37 18.19 -27.70
N LEU A 81 7.87 18.21 -26.46
CA LEU A 81 8.73 18.13 -25.28
C LEU A 81 9.45 16.78 -25.19
N MET A 82 8.78 15.68 -25.53
CA MET A 82 9.41 14.36 -25.56
C MET A 82 10.46 14.25 -26.66
N GLU A 83 10.17 14.73 -27.86
CA GLU A 83 11.12 14.74 -28.98
C GLU A 83 12.34 15.62 -28.70
N SER A 84 12.14 16.80 -28.10
CA SER A 84 13.25 17.67 -27.70
C SER A 84 14.13 17.07 -26.60
N ARG A 85 13.56 16.25 -25.70
CA ARG A 85 14.35 15.49 -24.71
C ARG A 85 15.12 14.36 -25.38
N ARG A 86 14.49 13.64 -26.30
CA ARG A 86 15.15 12.56 -27.05
C ARG A 86 16.31 13.08 -27.89
N SER A 87 16.11 14.18 -28.62
CA SER A 87 17.17 14.79 -29.43
C SER A 87 18.31 15.32 -28.57
N LYS A 88 18.04 15.88 -27.39
CA LYS A 88 19.08 16.26 -26.41
C LYS A 88 19.88 15.05 -25.91
N ILE A 89 19.22 13.91 -25.66
CA ILE A 89 19.92 12.70 -25.23
C ILE A 89 20.77 12.11 -26.36
N GLU A 90 20.27 12.15 -27.60
CA GLU A 90 21.00 11.65 -28.78
C GLU A 90 22.13 12.60 -29.25
N SER A 91 22.00 13.91 -29.01
CA SER A 91 23.01 14.93 -29.41
C SER A 91 24.01 15.29 -28.32
N THR A 92 23.72 15.01 -27.06
CA THR A 92 24.72 15.12 -25.99
C THR A 92 25.65 13.92 -26.11
N GLU A 93 26.97 14.16 -26.18
CA GLU A 93 27.98 13.10 -26.15
C GLU A 93 27.62 12.06 -25.09
N LYS A 94 27.70 10.77 -25.44
CA LYS A 94 27.56 9.65 -24.50
C LYS A 94 28.33 10.02 -23.24
N TYR A 95 27.62 10.25 -22.14
CA TYR A 95 28.21 10.54 -20.85
C TYR A 95 29.34 9.54 -20.60
N SER A 96 30.59 9.99 -20.68
CA SER A 96 31.73 9.27 -20.10
C SER A 96 31.69 9.54 -18.60
N GLY A 97 30.60 9.08 -17.97
CA GLY A 97 30.48 9.14 -16.53
C GLY A 97 31.57 8.27 -15.94
N ARG A 98 32.56 8.88 -15.29
CA ARG A 98 33.15 8.23 -14.12
C ARG A 98 31.99 8.05 -13.15
N ASP A 99 31.47 6.83 -13.13
CA ASP A 99 30.41 6.44 -12.22
C ASP A 99 30.95 6.59 -10.79
N ILE A 100 30.12 7.06 -9.88
CA ILE A 100 30.46 7.19 -8.45
C ILE A 100 30.73 5.80 -7.85
N PHE A 101 30.22 4.75 -8.50
CA PHE A 101 30.43 3.35 -8.15
C PHE A 101 31.64 2.71 -8.87
N PHE A 102 32.14 3.31 -9.96
CA PHE A 102 33.27 2.80 -10.74
C PHE A 102 34.16 3.96 -11.25
N PRO A 103 34.91 4.61 -10.35
CA PRO A 103 35.69 5.81 -10.65
C PRO A 103 36.92 5.55 -11.55
N GLU A 104 37.25 4.29 -11.84
CA GLU A 104 38.38 3.93 -12.68
C GLU A 104 37.99 3.62 -14.14
N GLY A 105 36.69 3.66 -14.47
CA GLY A 105 36.20 3.29 -15.80
C GLY A 105 36.33 1.80 -16.10
N PHE A 106 35.82 1.37 -17.25
CA PHE A 106 36.10 0.05 -17.83
C PHE A 106 37.29 0.14 -18.80
#